data_AF-A0A7S3E4W5-F1
#
_entry.id   AF-A0A7S3E4W5-F1
#
_cell.length_a   1.000
_cell.length_b   1.000
_cell.length_c   1.000
_cell.angle_alpha   90.00
_cell.angle_beta   90.00
_cell.angle_gamma   90.00
#
_symmetry.space_group_name_H-M   'P 1'
#
loop_
_entity.id
_entity.type
_entity.pdbx_description
1 polymer ?
#
loop_
_entity_poly.entity_id
_entity_poly.type
_entity_poly.pdbx_seq_one_letter_code
_entity_poly.pdbx_strand_id
1 'polypeptide(L)'
;LAKAGIASLDAADAFKMVKEGKAIIVDVDSKKKFEEDHIENSVSAPFRKAVETDVKLRVKGGLSGGISSEEATELNPDFVKMFKEAVQGAGEKTVILTCSRGGTMRTEVVSKRGKVFKDPQLKNGRESVSLRAMAALVDDGCKNLAHLNGGNDSWKEAKLPVIGSFFQKIQGEDAVGWRIATYMEEEDAWFKGKVTAFKGDGKYAVRYDRYQEKTGQGIAFPTPQYDLGEESEETDVEVALDMNRTRWLNKQGAEKKLKPLQDGRYPTGRNVLERQQEQREIVAAQRLELPPGLDWQKPPPSQQEPEPESEQDPEAEAEAPVDEDEAANE
;
A
#
# COMPACT_ATOMS: atom_id res chain seq x y z
N LEU A 1 13.65 9.94 -7.51
CA LEU A 1 13.54 8.53 -7.08
C LEU A 1 13.79 7.56 -8.24
N ALA A 2 12.94 7.49 -9.27
CA ALA A 2 13.20 6.63 -10.44
C ALA A 2 14.57 6.92 -11.12
N LYS A 3 14.90 8.21 -11.31
CA LYS A 3 16.23 8.64 -11.80
C LYS A 3 17.40 8.27 -10.86
N ALA A 4 17.12 8.13 -9.56
CA ALA A 4 18.10 7.72 -8.55
C ALA A 4 18.21 6.19 -8.44
N GLY A 5 17.53 5.42 -9.30
CA GLY A 5 17.59 3.96 -9.32
C GLY A 5 16.86 3.28 -8.15
N ILE A 6 16.00 4.00 -7.43
CA ILE A 6 15.28 3.43 -6.27
C ILE A 6 14.10 2.59 -6.74
N ALA A 7 14.07 1.33 -6.30
CA ALA A 7 12.98 0.41 -6.58
C ALA A 7 11.72 0.75 -5.77
N SER A 8 10.55 0.58 -6.41
CA SER A 8 9.27 0.46 -5.70
C SER A 8 8.87 -1.01 -5.67
N LEU A 9 8.64 -1.55 -4.48
CA LEU A 9 8.23 -2.93 -4.25
C LEU A 9 6.73 -2.99 -3.98
N ASP A 10 6.06 -4.01 -4.49
CA ASP A 10 4.71 -4.35 -4.07
C ASP A 10 4.74 -5.08 -2.71
N ALA A 11 3.62 -5.10 -1.99
CA ALA A 11 3.56 -5.64 -0.64
C ALA A 11 4.01 -7.12 -0.53
N ALA A 12 3.62 -7.96 -1.49
CA ALA A 12 4.02 -9.37 -1.50
C ALA A 12 5.54 -9.56 -1.67
N ASP A 13 6.17 -8.80 -2.57
CA ASP A 13 7.61 -8.87 -2.82
C ASP A 13 8.40 -8.34 -1.61
N ALA A 14 7.93 -7.23 -1.02
CA ALA A 14 8.49 -6.68 0.22
C ALA A 14 8.40 -7.68 1.39
N PHE A 15 7.24 -8.34 1.56
CA PHE A 15 7.05 -9.34 2.60
C PHE A 15 8.00 -10.53 2.44
N LYS A 16 8.18 -11.02 1.20
CA LYS A 16 9.15 -12.08 0.90
C LYS A 16 10.56 -11.67 1.32
N MET A 17 11.00 -10.44 0.97
CA MET A 17 12.33 -9.95 1.32
C MET A 17 12.53 -9.83 2.83
N VAL A 18 11.52 -9.38 3.58
CA VAL A 18 11.58 -9.28 5.05
C VAL A 18 11.63 -10.67 5.68
N LYS A 19 10.81 -11.62 5.22
CA LYS A 19 10.78 -13.00 5.71
C LYS A 19 12.12 -13.72 5.47
N GLU A 20 12.78 -13.44 4.34
CA GLU A 20 14.12 -13.95 4.02
C GLU A 20 15.25 -13.20 4.76
N GLY A 21 14.94 -12.18 5.57
CA GLY A 21 15.92 -11.40 6.33
C GLY A 21 16.75 -10.43 5.48
N LYS A 22 16.37 -10.20 4.21
CA LYS A 22 17.07 -9.35 3.24
C LYS A 22 16.67 -7.88 3.31
N ALA A 23 15.54 -7.59 3.97
CA ALA A 23 15.02 -6.24 4.09
C ALA A 23 14.52 -5.94 5.50
N ILE A 24 14.47 -4.65 5.83
CA ILE A 24 13.77 -4.10 6.99
C ILE A 24 12.77 -3.06 6.51
N ILE A 25 11.63 -2.93 7.20
CA ILE A 25 10.61 -1.92 6.88
C ILE A 25 10.70 -0.79 7.88
N VAL A 26 10.73 0.44 7.38
CA VAL A 26 10.71 1.67 8.17
C VAL A 26 9.43 2.44 7.87
N ASP A 27 8.61 2.61 8.90
CA ASP A 27 7.39 3.41 8.82
C ASP A 27 7.68 4.86 9.20
N VAL A 28 7.34 5.78 8.29
CA VAL A 28 7.59 7.21 8.45
C VAL A 28 6.35 8.02 8.83
N ASP A 29 5.21 7.35 9.08
CA ASP A 29 4.04 8.01 9.67
C ASP A 29 4.31 8.54 11.08
N SER A 30 3.35 9.28 11.62
CA SER A 30 3.44 9.78 12.99
C SER A 30 3.51 8.62 13.99
N LYS A 31 4.21 8.85 15.10
CA LYS A 31 4.35 7.88 16.20
C LYS A 31 3.00 7.31 16.65
N LYS A 32 1.98 8.16 16.76
CA LYS A 32 0.61 7.74 17.12
C LYS A 32 0.03 6.73 16.12
N LYS A 33 0.14 6.98 14.81
CA LYS A 33 -0.36 6.06 13.78
C LYS A 33 0.38 4.73 13.82
N PHE A 34 1.70 4.78 14.01
CA PHE A 34 2.51 3.58 14.15
C PHE A 34 2.07 2.72 15.35
N GLU A 35 1.91 3.33 16.53
CA GLU A 35 1.43 2.61 17.73
C GLU A 35 0.02 2.04 17.56
N GLU A 36 -0.85 2.75 16.81
CA GLU A 36 -2.20 2.30 16.53
C GLU A 36 -2.24 1.08 15.60
N ASP A 37 -1.48 1.10 14.49
CA ASP A 37 -1.52 0.08 13.43
C ASP A 37 -0.30 0.19 12.48
N HIS A 38 0.62 -0.77 12.55
CA HIS A 38 1.85 -0.84 11.75
C HIS A 38 2.14 -2.25 11.23
N ILE A 39 3.02 -2.35 10.24
CA ILE A 39 3.49 -3.62 9.70
C ILE A 39 4.28 -4.38 10.77
N GLU A 40 4.01 -5.68 10.93
CA GLU A 40 4.76 -6.52 11.87
C GLU A 40 6.28 -6.44 11.60
N ASN A 41 7.07 -6.30 12.67
CA ASN A 41 8.53 -6.11 12.63
C ASN A 41 9.04 -4.85 11.90
N SER A 42 8.18 -3.89 11.58
CA SER A 42 8.62 -2.57 11.10
C SER A 42 9.16 -1.71 12.25
N VAL A 43 10.01 -0.75 11.92
CA VAL A 43 10.53 0.25 12.86
C VAL A 43 10.00 1.65 12.54
N SER A 44 9.79 2.47 13.56
CA SER A 44 9.26 3.83 13.37
C SER A 44 10.38 4.86 13.21
N ALA A 45 10.27 5.71 12.17
CA ALA A 45 11.09 6.90 12.00
C ALA A 45 10.21 8.06 11.48
N PRO A 46 9.46 8.76 12.36
CA PRO A 46 8.46 9.74 11.93
C PRO A 46 9.07 10.89 11.13
N PHE A 47 8.59 11.08 9.89
CA PHE A 47 9.01 12.19 9.03
C PHE A 47 8.45 13.54 9.50
N ARG A 48 7.31 13.48 10.19
CA ARG A 48 6.64 14.64 10.78
C ARG A 48 6.43 14.44 12.27
N LYS A 49 6.54 15.53 13.02
CA LYS A 49 6.22 15.58 14.44
C LYS A 49 5.03 16.50 14.69
N ALA A 50 4.29 16.24 15.77
CA ALA A 50 3.25 17.15 16.21
C ALA A 50 3.88 18.50 16.58
N VAL A 51 3.23 19.60 16.22
CA VAL A 51 3.64 20.94 16.64
C VAL A 51 3.30 21.05 18.12
N GLU A 52 4.32 21.22 18.96
CA GLU A 52 4.14 21.61 20.34
C GLU A 52 3.70 23.07 20.37
N THR A 53 2.40 23.29 20.22
CA THR A 53 1.85 24.62 20.48
C THR A 53 1.74 24.80 21.98
N ASP A 54 2.43 25.81 22.53
CA ASP A 54 2.10 26.34 23.85
C ASP A 54 0.60 26.63 23.87
N VAL A 55 -0.12 25.92 24.73
CA VAL A 55 -1.58 25.94 24.81
C VAL A 55 -2.08 27.35 25.08
N LYS A 56 -2.41 28.11 24.02
CA LYS A 56 -3.32 29.29 24.00
C LYS A 56 -3.54 29.96 22.64
N LEU A 57 -2.93 29.52 21.54
CA LEU A 57 -3.33 29.99 20.21
C LEU A 57 -4.52 29.18 19.67
N ARG A 58 -5.65 29.27 20.37
CA ARG A 58 -6.95 29.17 19.68
C ARG A 58 -7.01 30.38 18.76
N VAL A 59 -6.86 30.17 17.45
CA VAL A 59 -7.02 31.22 16.45
C VAL A 59 -8.38 31.88 16.68
N LYS A 60 -8.37 33.07 17.27
CA LYS A 60 -9.58 33.86 17.56
C LYS A 60 -10.08 34.38 16.21
N GLY A 61 -10.89 33.57 15.53
CA GLY A 61 -11.46 33.88 14.20
C GLY A 61 -11.52 32.72 13.22
N GLY A 62 -10.93 31.55 13.51
CA GLY A 62 -11.06 30.36 12.67
C GLY A 62 -12.24 29.51 13.13
N LEU A 63 -13.19 29.24 12.22
CA LEU A 63 -14.38 28.40 12.39
C LEU A 63 -14.24 27.34 13.49
N SER A 64 -14.89 27.57 14.61
CA SER A 64 -15.32 26.55 15.56
C SER A 64 -16.43 25.71 14.92
N GLY A 65 -16.09 24.88 13.94
CA GLY A 65 -17.07 24.08 13.22
C GLY A 65 -16.47 23.16 12.18
N GLY A 66 -15.97 22.01 12.60
CA GLY A 66 -15.80 20.83 11.76
C GLY A 66 -14.65 20.91 10.74
N ILE A 67 -14.17 19.74 10.34
CA ILE A 67 -13.16 19.49 9.30
C ILE A 67 -11.71 19.44 9.83
N SER A 68 -11.28 18.22 10.13
CA SER A 68 -9.96 17.73 10.55
C SER A 68 -9.55 17.94 12.01
N SER A 69 -9.75 16.87 12.80
CA SER A 69 -9.20 16.65 14.15
C SER A 69 -7.75 16.17 14.11
N GLU A 70 -6.97 16.52 13.09
CA GLU A 70 -5.55 16.18 13.03
C GLU A 70 -4.73 17.31 13.65
N GLU A 71 -3.96 16.98 14.69
CA GLU A 71 -3.00 17.88 15.31
C GLU A 71 -2.09 18.49 14.23
N ALA A 72 -1.79 19.78 14.33
CA ALA A 72 -0.87 20.43 13.40
C ALA A 72 0.47 19.67 13.43
N THR A 73 1.01 19.31 12.26
CA THR A 73 2.29 18.58 12.15
C THR A 73 3.31 19.37 11.35
N GLU A 74 4.55 19.38 11.81
CA GLU A 74 5.70 19.99 11.14
C GLU A 74 6.72 18.93 10.70
N LEU A 75 7.63 19.31 9.80
CA LEU A 75 8.74 18.45 9.41
C LEU A 75 9.63 18.20 10.61
N ASN A 76 10.00 16.93 10.81
CA ASN A 76 10.89 16.58 11.89
C ASN A 76 12.35 16.91 11.49
N PRO A 77 13.01 17.90 12.12
CA PRO A 77 14.39 18.26 11.78
C PRO A 77 15.38 17.12 12.08
N ASP A 78 15.03 16.24 13.02
CA ASP A 78 15.85 15.10 13.42
C ASP A 78 15.54 13.82 12.61
N PHE A 79 14.69 13.91 11.58
CA PHE A 79 14.23 12.75 10.81
C PHE A 79 15.38 11.86 10.31
N VAL A 80 16.39 12.46 9.66
CA VAL A 80 17.53 11.72 9.09
C VAL A 80 18.33 11.01 10.19
N LYS A 81 18.51 11.67 11.34
CA LYS A 81 19.19 11.08 12.49
C LYS A 81 18.41 9.89 13.05
N MET A 82 17.11 10.07 13.30
CA MET A 82 16.23 9.00 13.78
C MET A 82 16.18 7.82 12.81
N PHE A 83 16.15 8.09 11.50
CA PHE A 83 16.22 7.06 10.48
C PHE A 83 17.51 6.24 10.58
N LYS A 84 18.67 6.91 10.66
CA LYS A 84 19.99 6.25 10.79
C LYS A 84 20.07 5.39 12.06
N GLU A 85 19.54 5.88 13.17
CA GLU A 85 19.43 5.12 14.43
C GLU A 85 18.53 3.89 14.28
N ALA A 86 17.35 4.05 13.65
CA ALA A 86 16.40 2.96 13.41
C ALA A 86 16.97 1.84 12.53
N VAL A 87 17.92 2.15 11.64
CA VAL A 87 18.55 1.19 10.71
C VAL A 87 19.98 0.81 11.10
N GLN A 88 20.49 1.24 12.25
CA GLN A 88 21.90 1.06 12.65
C GLN A 88 22.34 -0.43 12.72
N GLY A 89 21.40 -1.35 12.91
CA GLY A 89 21.63 -2.81 12.89
C GLY A 89 21.28 -3.52 11.57
N ALA A 90 20.91 -2.77 10.53
CA ALA A 90 20.42 -3.34 9.27
C ALA A 90 21.53 -3.95 8.41
N GLY A 91 22.79 -3.52 8.57
CA GLY A 91 23.90 -3.97 7.73
C GLY A 91 23.65 -3.65 6.25
N GLU A 92 23.77 -4.67 5.39
CA GLU A 92 23.54 -4.55 3.94
C GLU A 92 22.08 -4.74 3.51
N LYS A 93 21.16 -4.90 4.46
CA LYS A 93 19.74 -5.11 4.15
C LYS A 93 19.15 -3.92 3.40
N THR A 94 18.19 -4.23 2.52
CA THR A 94 17.39 -3.18 1.86
C THR A 94 16.45 -2.53 2.88
N VAL A 95 16.44 -1.21 2.93
CA VAL A 95 15.55 -0.45 3.80
C VAL A 95 14.32 -0.02 2.99
N ILE A 96 13.18 -0.62 3.31
CA ILE A 96 11.91 -0.37 2.64
C ILE A 96 11.14 0.70 3.42
N LEU A 97 10.95 1.89 2.84
CA LEU A 97 10.17 2.95 3.46
C LEU A 97 8.67 2.79 3.16
N THR A 98 7.86 3.00 4.18
CA THR A 98 6.39 3.00 4.08
C THR A 98 5.77 4.16 4.86
N CYS A 99 4.54 4.49 4.51
CA CYS A 99 3.59 5.23 5.33
C CYS A 99 2.20 4.61 5.04
N SER A 100 1.16 5.05 5.75
CA SER A 100 -0.24 4.62 5.58
C SER A 100 -0.64 4.41 4.13
N ARG A 101 -0.61 5.49 3.32
CA ARG A 101 -1.04 5.45 1.92
C ARG A 101 0.02 4.95 0.92
N GLY A 102 1.30 5.04 1.27
CA GLY A 102 2.49 4.77 0.43
C GLY A 102 2.64 5.57 -0.87
N GLY A 103 1.58 6.00 -1.53
CA GLY A 103 1.68 6.60 -2.87
C GLY A 103 2.11 5.58 -3.92
N THR A 104 2.43 6.05 -5.12
CA THR A 104 2.94 5.20 -6.19
C THR A 104 3.86 5.96 -7.11
N MET A 105 4.92 5.31 -7.60
CA MET A 105 5.76 5.82 -8.68
C MET A 105 5.26 5.39 -10.07
N ARG A 106 4.19 4.57 -10.13
CA ARG A 106 3.58 4.14 -11.40
C ARG A 106 2.83 5.31 -12.02
N THR A 107 3.07 5.52 -13.31
CA THR A 107 2.42 6.56 -14.11
C THR A 107 1.26 6.04 -14.97
N GLU A 108 1.06 4.73 -14.94
CA GLU A 108 0.07 4.03 -15.74
C GLU A 108 -0.85 3.22 -14.84
N VAL A 109 -2.10 3.10 -15.26
CA VAL A 109 -3.12 2.30 -14.56
C VAL A 109 -3.45 1.09 -15.39
N VAL A 110 -3.43 -0.08 -14.75
CA VAL A 110 -3.93 -1.30 -15.35
C VAL A 110 -5.41 -1.44 -14.98
N SER A 111 -6.28 -1.39 -15.99
CA SER A 111 -7.71 -1.61 -15.78
C SER A 111 -8.01 -3.04 -15.33
N LYS A 112 -9.23 -3.26 -14.85
CA LYS A 112 -9.72 -4.60 -14.48
C LYS A 112 -9.64 -5.62 -15.63
N ARG A 113 -9.58 -5.17 -16.89
CA ARG A 113 -9.47 -6.02 -18.09
C ARG A 113 -8.03 -6.12 -18.61
N GLY A 114 -7.03 -5.77 -17.80
CA GLY A 114 -5.61 -5.83 -18.17
C GLY A 114 -5.12 -4.73 -19.12
N LYS A 115 -6.02 -3.90 -19.66
CA LYS A 115 -5.62 -2.77 -20.52
C LYS A 115 -4.89 -1.72 -19.68
N VAL A 116 -3.69 -1.36 -20.12
CA VAL A 116 -2.87 -0.29 -19.56
C VAL A 116 -3.32 1.05 -20.14
N PHE A 117 -3.62 2.01 -19.29
CA PHE A 117 -4.01 3.36 -19.68
C PHE A 117 -3.11 4.39 -19.01
N LYS A 118 -2.75 5.43 -19.76
CA LYS A 118 -2.07 6.60 -19.23
C LYS A 118 -3.10 7.50 -18.57
N ASP A 119 -3.11 7.51 -17.24
CA ASP A 119 -3.98 8.39 -16.46
C ASP A 119 -3.27 9.75 -16.31
N PRO A 120 -3.86 10.86 -16.80
CA PRO A 120 -3.31 12.20 -16.61
C PRO A 120 -3.05 12.54 -15.14
N GLN A 121 -3.86 12.02 -14.21
CA GLN A 121 -3.69 12.26 -12.77
C GLN A 121 -2.47 11.57 -12.18
N LEU A 122 -2.00 10.47 -12.81
CA LEU A 122 -0.80 9.74 -12.43
C LEU A 122 0.39 10.08 -13.31
N LYS A 123 0.36 11.17 -14.08
CA LYS A 123 1.50 11.57 -14.94
C LYS A 123 2.84 11.56 -14.20
N ASN A 124 2.84 11.89 -12.91
CA ASN A 124 4.03 11.88 -12.04
C ASN A 124 3.92 10.85 -10.89
N GLY A 125 3.01 9.88 -11.00
CA GLY A 125 2.61 9.01 -9.90
C GLY A 125 1.73 9.72 -8.86
N ARG A 126 1.60 9.09 -7.69
CA ARG A 126 0.86 9.63 -6.54
C ARG A 126 1.81 9.90 -5.39
N GLU A 127 1.96 11.16 -5.03
CA GLU A 127 2.82 11.57 -3.92
C GLU A 127 2.32 11.06 -2.56
N SER A 128 3.27 10.83 -1.64
CA SER A 128 3.04 10.37 -0.28
C SER A 128 4.12 10.88 0.68
N VAL A 129 3.89 10.68 1.98
CA VAL A 129 4.88 11.00 3.02
C VAL A 129 6.14 10.15 2.86
N SER A 130 6.00 8.85 2.56
CA SER A 130 7.13 7.95 2.32
C SER A 130 7.99 8.39 1.13
N LEU A 131 7.39 8.86 0.05
CA LEU A 131 8.13 9.37 -1.12
C LEU A 131 8.89 10.67 -0.82
N ARG A 132 8.29 11.59 -0.04
CA ARG A 132 8.96 12.82 0.42
C ARG A 132 10.12 12.51 1.37
N ALA A 133 9.88 11.63 2.34
CA ALA A 133 10.89 11.17 3.28
C ALA A 133 12.07 10.52 2.55
N MET A 134 11.77 9.70 1.55
CA MET A 134 12.79 9.07 0.71
C MET A 134 13.62 10.08 -0.07
N ALA A 135 13.00 11.13 -0.63
CA ALA A 135 13.76 12.20 -1.29
C ALA A 135 14.77 12.85 -0.32
N ALA A 136 14.32 13.19 0.90
CA ALA A 136 15.22 13.75 1.92
C ALA A 136 16.38 12.82 2.29
N LEU A 137 16.15 11.51 2.35
CA LEU A 137 17.22 10.53 2.61
C LEU A 137 18.20 10.39 1.44
N VAL A 138 17.70 10.48 0.20
CA VAL A 138 18.56 10.47 -1.00
C VAL A 138 19.44 11.71 -1.04
N ASP A 139 18.90 12.87 -0.71
CA ASP A 139 19.65 14.12 -0.65
C ASP A 139 20.74 14.08 0.44
N ASP A 140 20.50 13.35 1.53
CA ASP A 140 21.48 13.06 2.58
C ASP A 140 22.47 11.92 2.21
N GLY A 141 22.33 11.30 1.05
CA GLY A 141 23.23 10.27 0.54
C GLY A 141 23.00 8.86 1.10
N CYS A 142 21.84 8.60 1.71
CA CYS A 142 21.46 7.25 2.16
C CYS A 142 21.29 6.30 0.96
N LYS A 143 21.75 5.05 1.12
CA LYS A 143 21.75 4.00 0.08
C LYS A 143 20.87 2.83 0.49
N ASN A 144 20.70 1.86 -0.43
CA ASN A 144 19.91 0.63 -0.22
C ASN A 144 18.45 0.90 0.16
N LEU A 145 17.89 2.00 -0.35
CA LEU A 145 16.51 2.38 -0.10
C LEU A 145 15.59 1.73 -1.14
N ALA A 146 14.41 1.31 -0.68
CA ALA A 146 13.31 0.89 -1.53
C ALA A 146 11.99 1.48 -1.00
N HIS A 147 11.00 1.61 -1.88
CA HIS A 147 9.71 2.20 -1.57
C HIS A 147 8.62 1.13 -1.52
N LEU A 148 7.78 1.11 -0.48
CA LEU A 148 6.59 0.25 -0.45
C LEU A 148 5.45 0.90 -1.24
N ASN A 149 5.19 0.39 -2.44
CA ASN A 149 4.11 0.85 -3.32
C ASN A 149 2.75 0.67 -2.64
N GLY A 150 1.98 1.74 -2.45
CA GLY A 150 0.67 1.70 -1.78
C GLY A 150 0.73 1.54 -0.25
N GLY A 151 1.93 1.42 0.34
CA GLY A 151 2.15 1.59 1.78
C GLY A 151 1.46 0.54 2.65
N ASN A 152 1.16 0.92 3.90
CA ASN A 152 0.49 0.02 4.86
C ASN A 152 -0.91 -0.37 4.39
N ASP A 153 -1.60 0.48 3.62
CA ASP A 153 -2.89 0.16 3.03
C ASP A 153 -2.77 -1.02 2.05
N SER A 154 -1.79 -1.00 1.14
CA SER A 154 -1.54 -2.12 0.22
C SER A 154 -1.12 -3.40 0.95
N TRP A 155 -0.37 -3.26 2.05
CA TRP A 155 0.02 -4.38 2.91
C TRP A 155 -1.20 -5.03 3.57
N LYS A 156 -2.13 -4.20 4.06
CA LYS A 156 -3.39 -4.65 4.64
C LYS A 156 -4.30 -5.30 3.61
N GLU A 157 -4.40 -4.70 2.42
CA GLU A 157 -5.14 -5.27 1.29
C GLU A 157 -4.61 -6.65 0.90
N ALA A 158 -3.29 -6.84 0.96
CA ALA A 158 -2.63 -8.11 0.71
C ALA A 158 -2.76 -9.15 1.85
N LYS A 159 -3.55 -8.86 2.89
CA LYS A 159 -3.76 -9.74 4.05
C LYS A 159 -2.49 -10.11 4.81
N LEU A 160 -1.45 -9.28 4.70
CA LEU A 160 -0.17 -9.48 5.37
C LEU A 160 -0.21 -9.04 6.84
N PRO A 161 0.71 -9.55 7.68
CA PRO A 161 0.65 -9.32 9.13
C PRO A 161 0.82 -7.85 9.53
N VAL A 162 -0.05 -7.37 10.42
CA VAL A 162 0.04 -6.05 11.07
C VAL A 162 -0.15 -6.18 12.58
N ILE A 163 0.55 -5.31 13.32
CA ILE A 163 0.50 -5.17 14.78
C ILE A 163 -0.06 -3.79 15.11
N GLY A 164 -0.77 -3.69 16.23
CA GLY A 164 -1.28 -2.40 16.69
C GLY A 164 -1.83 -2.45 18.10
N SER A 165 -2.23 -1.28 18.59
CA SER A 165 -2.66 -1.04 19.97
C SER A 165 -3.79 -1.96 20.47
N PHE A 166 -4.64 -2.49 19.57
CA PHE A 166 -5.66 -3.45 19.96
C PHE A 166 -5.10 -4.85 20.15
N PHE A 167 -4.21 -5.29 19.26
CA PHE A 167 -3.57 -6.60 19.38
C PHE A 167 -2.77 -6.70 20.67
N GLN A 168 -2.09 -5.63 21.08
CA GLN A 168 -1.37 -5.55 22.35
C GLN A 168 -2.26 -5.74 23.59
N LYS A 169 -3.57 -5.50 23.51
CA LYS A 169 -4.51 -5.67 24.64
C LYS A 169 -4.95 -7.12 24.86
N ILE A 170 -4.78 -7.98 23.86
CA ILE A 170 -5.21 -9.39 23.91
C ILE A 170 -4.06 -10.25 23.37
N GLN A 171 -3.01 -10.40 24.18
CA GLN A 171 -1.82 -11.20 23.85
C GLN A 171 -1.51 -12.24 24.93
N GLY A 172 -0.59 -13.15 24.62
CA GLY A 172 -0.16 -14.20 25.55
C GLY A 172 -1.32 -15.02 26.08
N GLU A 173 -1.30 -15.30 27.37
CA GLU A 173 -2.33 -16.11 28.03
C GLU A 173 -3.72 -15.43 28.05
N ASP A 174 -3.81 -14.10 27.95
CA ASP A 174 -5.09 -13.38 27.99
C ASP A 174 -6.00 -13.66 26.79
N ALA A 175 -5.39 -14.09 25.67
CA ALA A 175 -6.07 -14.53 24.46
C ALA A 175 -6.76 -15.89 24.63
N VAL A 176 -6.35 -16.72 25.60
CA VAL A 176 -6.95 -18.03 25.83
C VAL A 176 -8.43 -17.86 26.23
N GLY A 177 -9.30 -18.65 25.60
CA GLY A 177 -10.75 -18.60 25.81
C GLY A 177 -11.49 -17.59 24.92
N TRP A 178 -10.78 -16.77 24.13
CA TRP A 178 -11.41 -15.92 23.14
C TRP A 178 -11.93 -16.70 21.95
N ARG A 179 -13.10 -16.28 21.47
CA ARG A 179 -13.62 -16.66 20.17
C ARG A 179 -13.03 -15.74 19.12
N ILE A 180 -12.47 -16.34 18.08
CA ILE A 180 -11.87 -15.62 16.98
C ILE A 180 -12.40 -16.13 15.66
N ALA A 181 -12.21 -15.34 14.60
CA ALA A 181 -12.20 -15.87 13.25
C ALA A 181 -10.83 -15.59 12.64
N THR A 182 -10.20 -16.59 12.05
CA THR A 182 -8.91 -16.43 11.35
C THR A 182 -9.11 -16.59 9.86
N TYR A 183 -8.46 -15.75 9.07
CA TYR A 183 -8.40 -15.91 7.62
C TYR A 183 -7.32 -16.93 7.25
N MET A 184 -7.66 -17.95 6.48
CA MET A 184 -6.70 -18.90 5.93
C MET A 184 -6.52 -18.64 4.44
N GLU A 185 -5.28 -18.43 4.03
CA GLU A 185 -4.92 -18.05 2.65
C GLU A 185 -5.23 -19.18 1.66
N GLU A 186 -4.96 -20.43 2.02
CA GLU A 186 -5.19 -21.62 1.17
C GLU A 186 -6.66 -21.79 0.76
N GLU A 187 -7.58 -21.38 1.63
CA GLU A 187 -9.03 -21.54 1.47
C GLU A 187 -9.74 -20.24 1.10
N ASP A 188 -9.03 -19.10 1.06
CA ASP A 188 -9.57 -17.75 0.93
C ASP A 188 -10.81 -17.49 1.83
N ALA A 189 -10.79 -18.04 3.05
CA ALA A 189 -11.97 -18.07 3.91
C ALA A 189 -11.67 -17.75 5.38
N TRP A 190 -12.69 -17.26 6.07
CA TRP A 190 -12.65 -16.99 7.51
C TRP A 190 -13.21 -18.17 8.29
N PHE A 191 -12.40 -18.71 9.20
CA PHE A 191 -12.76 -19.84 10.03
C PHE A 191 -12.92 -19.42 11.47
N LYS A 192 -14.08 -19.72 12.06
CA LYS A 192 -14.37 -19.40 13.45
C LYS A 192 -13.78 -20.48 14.35
N GLY A 193 -13.18 -20.05 15.45
CA GLY A 193 -12.59 -20.96 16.41
C GLY A 193 -12.46 -20.35 17.79
N LYS A 194 -11.82 -21.10 18.67
CA LYS A 194 -11.51 -20.71 20.05
C LYS A 194 -10.03 -20.87 20.28
N VAL A 195 -9.39 -19.86 20.85
CA VAL A 195 -8.02 -19.98 21.35
C VAL A 195 -8.03 -20.89 22.58
N THR A 196 -7.36 -22.03 22.50
CA THR A 196 -7.30 -23.05 23.57
C THR A 196 -6.03 -22.96 24.39
N ALA A 197 -4.92 -22.53 23.78
CA ALA A 197 -3.66 -22.35 24.48
C ALA A 197 -2.78 -21.26 23.82
N PHE A 198 -1.91 -20.65 24.62
CA PHE A 198 -0.79 -19.84 24.14
C PHE A 198 0.48 -20.71 24.17
N LYS A 199 1.20 -20.78 23.05
CA LYS A 199 2.37 -21.65 22.90
C LYS A 199 3.72 -20.92 23.06
N GLY A 200 3.72 -19.61 23.30
CA GLY A 200 4.93 -18.78 23.25
C GLY A 200 5.15 -18.18 21.85
N ASP A 201 6.06 -17.21 21.74
CA ASP A 201 6.48 -16.58 20.47
C ASP A 201 5.34 -16.04 19.59
N GLY A 202 4.23 -15.58 20.21
CA GLY A 202 3.07 -15.06 19.47
C GLY A 202 2.21 -16.14 18.79
N LYS A 203 2.46 -17.42 19.09
CA LYS A 203 1.73 -18.57 18.54
C LYS A 203 0.64 -19.06 19.48
N TYR A 204 -0.48 -19.47 18.89
CA TYR A 204 -1.68 -19.89 19.60
C TYR A 204 -2.20 -21.22 19.08
N ALA A 205 -2.69 -22.06 19.97
CA ALA A 205 -3.49 -23.21 19.62
C ALA A 205 -4.94 -22.76 19.47
N VAL A 206 -5.55 -23.02 18.31
CA VAL A 206 -6.93 -22.64 18.00
C VAL A 206 -7.73 -23.86 17.58
N ARG A 207 -8.82 -24.10 18.30
CA ARG A 207 -9.82 -25.10 17.95
C ARG A 207 -10.88 -24.47 17.07
N TYR A 208 -10.90 -24.84 15.79
CA TYR A 208 -11.93 -24.38 14.86
C TYR A 208 -13.26 -25.09 15.09
N ASP A 209 -14.35 -24.38 14.83
CA ASP A 209 -15.68 -24.98 14.87
C ASP A 209 -15.80 -26.01 13.75
N ARG A 210 -16.12 -27.25 14.10
CA ARG A 210 -16.47 -28.28 13.11
C ARG A 210 -17.81 -27.89 12.47
N TYR A 211 -17.85 -27.73 11.15
CA TYR A 211 -19.09 -27.44 10.44
C TYR A 211 -19.98 -28.68 10.50
N GLN A 212 -21.23 -28.54 10.98
CA GLN A 212 -22.27 -29.52 10.72
C GLN A 212 -23.08 -29.02 9.53
N GLU A 213 -23.17 -29.82 8.47
CA GLU A 213 -24.12 -29.59 7.38
C GLU A 213 -25.54 -29.48 7.97
N LYS A 214 -26.05 -28.26 8.10
CA LYS A 214 -27.49 -28.06 8.27
C LYS A 214 -28.10 -27.87 6.90
N THR A 215 -28.73 -28.94 6.44
CA THR A 215 -29.75 -29.01 5.40
C THR A 215 -30.59 -27.72 5.31
N GLY A 216 -30.47 -27.02 4.18
CA GLY A 216 -31.45 -26.03 3.70
C GLY A 216 -31.38 -24.64 4.35
N GLN A 217 -30.97 -23.63 3.57
CA GLN A 217 -31.18 -22.18 3.79
C GLN A 217 -30.19 -21.40 4.68
N GLY A 218 -28.91 -21.76 4.70
CA GLY A 218 -27.85 -20.91 5.27
C GLY A 218 -26.68 -20.69 4.31
N ILE A 219 -26.08 -19.50 4.30
CA ILE A 219 -24.82 -19.24 3.59
C ILE A 219 -23.74 -20.15 4.20
N ALA A 220 -23.24 -21.09 3.40
CA ALA A 220 -22.22 -22.06 3.81
C ALA A 220 -20.87 -21.38 4.03
N PHE A 221 -20.17 -21.78 5.10
CA PHE A 221 -18.75 -21.46 5.30
C PHE A 221 -17.99 -22.79 5.26
N PRO A 222 -16.89 -22.91 4.48
CA PRO A 222 -16.14 -24.15 4.38
C PRO A 222 -15.55 -24.54 5.75
N THR A 223 -15.25 -25.83 5.91
CA THR A 223 -14.42 -26.36 7.00
C THR A 223 -12.99 -26.41 6.47
N PRO A 224 -11.94 -26.07 7.25
CA PRO A 224 -10.57 -26.13 6.74
C PRO A 224 -10.28 -27.55 6.28
N GLN A 225 -9.84 -27.74 5.03
CA GLN A 225 -9.47 -29.05 4.51
C GLN A 225 -8.04 -29.41 4.95
N TYR A 226 -7.79 -29.39 6.26
CA TYR A 226 -6.65 -30.13 6.78
C TYR A 226 -7.04 -31.61 6.76
N ASP A 227 -6.12 -32.48 6.33
CA ASP A 227 -6.26 -33.94 6.31
C ASP A 227 -6.30 -34.47 7.75
N LEU A 228 -7.41 -34.15 8.42
CA LEU A 228 -7.80 -34.59 9.73
C LEU A 228 -8.42 -35.97 9.50
N GLY A 229 -7.56 -36.99 9.40
CA GLY A 229 -7.95 -38.37 9.12
C GLY A 229 -9.16 -38.81 9.93
N GLU A 230 -9.90 -39.81 9.42
CA GLU A 230 -11.26 -40.19 9.86
C GLU A 230 -11.43 -40.54 11.37
N GLU A 231 -10.35 -40.55 12.16
CA GLU A 231 -10.34 -40.70 13.62
C GLU A 231 -9.73 -39.51 14.38
N SER A 232 -9.67 -38.29 13.81
CA SER A 232 -8.97 -37.19 14.47
C SER A 232 -9.73 -36.69 15.71
N GLU A 233 -9.12 -36.90 16.89
CA GLU A 233 -9.33 -36.13 18.11
C GLU A 233 -9.40 -34.62 17.79
N GLU A 234 -10.05 -33.82 18.63
CA GLU A 234 -10.15 -32.36 18.44
C GLU A 234 -8.75 -31.71 18.39
N THR A 235 -8.13 -31.67 17.21
CA THR A 235 -6.77 -31.17 17.05
C THR A 235 -6.79 -29.66 16.99
N ASP A 236 -6.16 -29.03 17.97
CA ASP A 236 -5.93 -27.60 17.96
C ASP A 236 -4.89 -27.25 16.89
N VAL A 237 -5.20 -26.29 16.02
CA VAL A 237 -4.30 -25.82 14.96
C VAL A 237 -3.43 -24.69 15.50
N GLU A 238 -2.14 -24.72 15.21
CA GLU A 238 -1.22 -23.65 15.58
C GLU A 238 -1.34 -22.48 14.59
N VAL A 239 -1.65 -21.29 15.10
CA VAL A 239 -1.75 -20.07 14.31
C VAL A 239 -1.02 -18.91 14.96
N ALA A 240 -0.37 -18.09 14.14
CA ALA A 240 0.08 -16.76 14.52
C ALA A 240 -1.10 -15.80 14.33
N LEU A 241 -1.53 -15.16 15.41
CA LEU A 241 -2.63 -14.19 15.33
C LEU A 241 -2.05 -12.82 14.96
N ASP A 242 -2.75 -12.06 14.11
CA ASP A 242 -2.38 -10.68 13.74
C ASP A 242 -3.64 -9.84 13.48
N MET A 243 -3.52 -8.51 13.40
CA MET A 243 -4.70 -7.63 13.25
C MET A 243 -5.40 -7.75 11.89
N ASN A 244 -4.73 -8.26 10.87
CA ASN A 244 -5.27 -8.34 9.52
C ASN A 244 -5.99 -9.65 9.24
N ARG A 245 -5.46 -10.74 9.79
CA ARG A 245 -5.95 -12.11 9.61
C ARG A 245 -6.71 -12.66 10.81
N THR A 246 -6.80 -11.92 11.92
CA THR A 246 -7.59 -12.33 13.10
C THR A 246 -8.68 -11.33 13.43
N ARG A 247 -9.91 -11.85 13.59
CA ARG A 247 -11.06 -11.11 14.13
C ARG A 247 -11.39 -11.62 15.51
N TRP A 248 -11.32 -10.74 16.49
CA TRP A 248 -11.74 -11.04 17.85
C TRP A 248 -13.26 -10.91 17.97
N LEU A 249 -13.94 -11.98 18.38
CA LEU A 249 -15.39 -12.03 18.47
C LEU A 249 -15.86 -11.72 19.89
N ASN A 250 -15.73 -12.68 20.82
CA ASN A 250 -16.14 -12.55 22.21
C ASN A 250 -15.31 -13.48 23.11
N LYS A 251 -15.06 -13.09 24.36
CA LYS A 251 -14.52 -13.99 25.40
C LYS A 251 -15.68 -14.80 26.00
N GLN A 252 -15.59 -16.14 25.98
CA GLN A 252 -16.64 -16.99 26.57
C GLN A 252 -16.76 -16.70 28.08
N GLY A 253 -17.98 -16.43 28.56
CA GLY A 253 -18.25 -16.12 29.97
C GLY A 253 -18.31 -14.62 30.33
N ALA A 254 -18.09 -13.70 29.38
CA ALA A 254 -18.32 -12.28 29.62
C ALA A 254 -19.82 -11.94 29.52
N GLU A 255 -20.47 -11.60 30.64
CA GLU A 255 -21.88 -11.16 30.69
C GLU A 255 -22.17 -9.92 29.85
N LYS A 256 -21.14 -9.13 29.52
CA LYS A 256 -21.24 -7.99 28.61
C LYS A 256 -20.77 -8.39 27.22
N LYS A 257 -21.72 -8.49 26.28
CA LYS A 257 -21.42 -8.44 24.84
C LYS A 257 -20.60 -7.19 24.58
N LEU A 258 -19.31 -7.33 24.29
CA LEU A 258 -18.55 -6.24 23.69
C LEU A 258 -19.23 -5.96 22.35
N LYS A 259 -19.67 -4.72 22.12
CA LYS A 259 -20.28 -4.35 20.85
C LYS A 259 -19.22 -4.61 19.77
N PRO A 260 -19.54 -5.36 18.69
CA PRO A 260 -18.67 -5.34 17.51
C PRO A 260 -18.46 -3.88 17.11
N LEU A 261 -17.23 -3.54 16.71
CA LEU A 261 -16.79 -2.18 16.41
C LEU A 261 -17.84 -1.40 15.62
N GLN A 262 -18.10 -0.16 16.04
CA GLN A 262 -18.96 0.80 15.35
C GLN A 262 -18.47 1.14 13.94
N ASP A 263 -17.22 0.78 13.60
CA ASP A 263 -16.60 1.15 12.34
C ASP A 263 -16.81 0.16 11.19
N GLY A 264 -17.37 -1.03 11.41
CA GLY A 264 -17.92 -1.87 10.34
C GLY A 264 -17.05 -2.14 9.09
N ARG A 265 -15.74 -1.83 9.11
CA ARG A 265 -14.92 -1.82 7.89
C ARG A 265 -14.36 -3.20 7.61
N TYR A 266 -15.14 -3.95 6.86
CA TYR A 266 -14.65 -4.88 5.86
C TYR A 266 -14.14 -4.10 4.64
N PRO A 267 -12.97 -4.45 4.12
CA PRO A 267 -12.79 -4.59 2.68
C PRO A 267 -12.60 -6.07 2.37
N THR A 268 -13.58 -6.65 1.68
CA THR A 268 -13.43 -7.92 0.97
C THR A 268 -12.35 -7.73 -0.11
N GLY A 269 -11.11 -8.08 0.23
CA GLY A 269 -9.95 -8.07 -0.68
C GLY A 269 -9.97 -9.13 -1.77
N ARG A 270 -11.12 -9.81 -1.95
CA ARG A 270 -11.40 -10.97 -2.80
C ARG A 270 -11.26 -10.73 -4.31
N ASN A 271 -10.53 -9.70 -4.72
CA ASN A 271 -10.30 -9.48 -6.13
C ASN A 271 -8.91 -8.87 -6.42
N VAL A 272 -8.12 -8.36 -5.46
CA VAL A 272 -6.92 -7.56 -5.84
C VAL A 272 -5.67 -8.42 -6.06
N LEU A 273 -5.45 -9.47 -5.25
CA LEU A 273 -4.25 -10.31 -5.35
C LEU A 273 -4.31 -11.32 -6.50
N GLU A 274 -5.42 -12.06 -6.66
CA GLU A 274 -5.66 -12.88 -7.86
C GLU A 274 -5.55 -12.03 -9.13
N ARG A 275 -6.11 -10.80 -9.14
CA ARG A 275 -5.92 -9.86 -10.26
C ARG A 275 -4.47 -9.47 -10.49
N GLN A 276 -3.64 -9.31 -9.45
CA GLN A 276 -2.24 -8.91 -9.62
C GLN A 276 -1.37 -10.08 -10.11
N GLN A 277 -1.63 -11.32 -9.67
CA GLN A 277 -0.96 -12.51 -10.18
C GLN A 277 -1.43 -12.86 -11.60
N GLU A 278 -2.73 -12.86 -11.88
CA GLU A 278 -3.28 -13.01 -13.25
C GLU A 278 -2.73 -11.92 -14.18
N GLN A 279 -2.62 -10.66 -13.73
CA GLN A 279 -2.01 -9.59 -14.52
C GLN A 279 -0.51 -9.85 -14.80
N ARG A 280 0.23 -10.39 -13.84
CA ARG A 280 1.65 -10.74 -14.02
C ARG A 280 1.80 -11.89 -15.04
N GLU A 281 0.95 -12.90 -14.96
CA GLU A 281 0.96 -14.05 -15.87
C GLU A 281 0.53 -13.67 -17.29
N ILE A 282 -0.51 -12.83 -17.44
CA ILE A 282 -0.94 -12.31 -18.75
C ILE A 282 0.16 -11.45 -19.39
N VAL A 283 0.79 -10.55 -18.64
CA VAL A 283 1.87 -9.69 -19.16
C VAL A 283 3.12 -10.52 -19.50
N ALA A 284 3.44 -11.54 -18.70
CA ALA A 284 4.56 -12.43 -18.97
C ALA A 284 4.33 -13.32 -20.20
N ALA A 285 3.12 -13.87 -20.36
CA ALA A 285 2.74 -14.69 -21.51
C ALA A 285 2.71 -13.88 -22.82
N GLN A 286 2.14 -12.67 -22.81
CA GLN A 286 2.12 -11.79 -23.99
C GLN A 286 3.53 -11.33 -24.40
N ARG A 287 4.48 -11.28 -23.48
CA ARG A 287 5.88 -10.95 -23.78
C ARG A 287 6.63 -12.11 -24.46
N LEU A 288 6.17 -13.35 -24.31
CA LEU A 288 6.73 -14.55 -24.94
C LEU A 288 6.13 -14.85 -26.32
N GLU A 289 4.96 -14.31 -26.64
CA GLU A 289 4.29 -14.50 -27.94
C GLU A 289 4.61 -13.41 -28.99
N LEU A 290 5.43 -12.41 -28.64
CA LEU A 290 5.84 -11.41 -29.62
C LEU A 290 6.89 -12.00 -30.58
N PRO A 291 6.67 -11.94 -31.91
CA PRO A 291 7.67 -12.37 -32.86
C PRO A 291 8.94 -11.51 -32.68
N PRO A 292 10.13 -12.12 -32.71
CA PRO A 292 11.38 -11.37 -32.63
C PRO A 292 11.49 -10.45 -33.86
N GLY A 293 11.33 -9.14 -33.66
CA GLY A 293 11.54 -8.14 -34.71
C GLY A 293 10.57 -6.95 -34.78
N LEU A 294 9.58 -6.82 -33.87
CA LEU A 294 8.71 -5.63 -33.87
C LEU A 294 9.38 -4.44 -33.16
N ASP A 295 9.98 -3.56 -33.97
CA ASP A 295 10.63 -2.32 -33.53
C ASP A 295 9.59 -1.22 -33.26
N TRP A 296 9.38 -0.92 -31.97
CA TRP A 296 8.43 0.10 -31.49
C TRP A 296 8.92 1.54 -31.70
N GLN A 297 10.11 1.77 -32.27
CA GLN A 297 10.56 3.11 -32.63
C GLN A 297 9.94 3.63 -33.94
N LYS A 298 9.25 2.80 -34.72
CA LYS A 298 8.51 3.28 -35.89
C LYS A 298 7.05 3.54 -35.53
N PRO A 299 6.56 4.79 -35.67
CA PRO A 299 5.13 5.05 -35.54
C PRO A 299 4.36 4.22 -36.58
N PRO A 300 3.11 3.82 -36.28
CA PRO A 300 2.27 3.14 -37.27
C PRO A 300 2.18 4.01 -38.52
N PRO A 301 2.13 3.41 -39.73
CA PRO A 301 1.96 4.16 -40.96
C PRO A 301 0.67 4.97 -40.84
N SER A 302 0.84 6.27 -40.61
CA SER A 302 -0.24 7.23 -40.53
C SER A 302 -0.95 7.25 -41.87
N GLN A 303 -2.27 7.43 -41.79
CA GLN A 303 -3.08 7.97 -42.88
C GLN A 303 -2.27 9.06 -43.59
N GLN A 304 -1.92 8.81 -44.85
CA GLN A 304 -1.36 9.82 -45.72
C GLN A 304 -2.43 10.89 -45.89
N GLU A 305 -2.25 12.04 -45.22
CA GLU A 305 -2.89 13.27 -45.67
C GLU A 305 -2.37 13.54 -47.09
N PRO A 306 -3.24 13.83 -48.07
CA PRO A 306 -2.79 14.16 -49.41
C PRO A 306 -1.95 15.43 -49.39
N GLU A 307 -0.82 15.40 -50.11
CA GLU A 307 0.07 16.54 -50.26
C GLU A 307 -0.69 17.76 -50.80
N PRO A 308 -0.49 18.96 -50.25
CA PRO A 308 -0.99 20.18 -50.87
C PRO A 308 -0.22 20.43 -52.18
N GLU A 309 -0.98 20.58 -53.26
CA GLU A 309 -0.50 20.94 -54.59
C GLU A 309 0.37 22.19 -54.53
N SER A 310 1.47 22.13 -55.27
CA SER A 310 2.42 23.21 -55.47
C SER A 310 1.75 24.43 -56.12
N GLU A 311 1.55 25.50 -55.35
CA GLU A 311 1.30 26.83 -55.92
C GLU A 311 2.61 27.37 -56.51
N GLN A 312 2.55 27.66 -57.80
CA GLN A 312 3.62 28.22 -58.61
C GLN A 312 3.77 29.72 -58.30
N ASP A 313 5.01 30.14 -58.05
CA ASP A 313 5.45 31.53 -58.13
C ASP A 313 5.19 32.10 -59.53
N PRO A 314 4.71 33.36 -59.64
CA PRO A 314 5.08 34.20 -60.76
C PRO A 314 6.09 35.27 -60.33
N GLU A 315 7.14 35.33 -61.13
CA GLU A 315 8.28 36.24 -61.09
C GLU A 315 7.92 37.73 -61.12
N ALA A 316 8.93 38.47 -60.67
CA ALA A 316 9.10 39.92 -60.67
C ALA A 316 8.97 40.61 -62.04
N GLU A 317 8.52 41.86 -62.01
CA GLU A 317 8.92 43.01 -62.84
C GLU A 317 8.23 44.26 -62.24
N ALA A 318 8.68 45.51 -62.28
CA ALA A 318 9.96 46.22 -62.35
C ALA A 318 9.61 47.73 -62.22
N GLU A 319 10.55 48.54 -61.68
CA GLU A 319 10.70 50.02 -61.81
C GLU A 319 9.62 50.98 -61.19
N ALA A 320 9.89 51.73 -60.10
CA ALA A 320 10.63 53.01 -59.93
C ALA A 320 9.84 54.29 -60.33
N PRO A 321 10.24 55.52 -59.91
CA PRO A 321 10.32 56.11 -58.55
C PRO A 321 9.39 57.36 -58.43
N VAL A 322 9.70 58.36 -57.57
CA VAL A 322 9.10 59.72 -57.44
C VAL A 322 7.99 59.80 -56.35
N ASP A 323 7.91 60.70 -55.35
CA ASP A 323 8.48 62.03 -55.09
C ASP A 323 8.54 62.35 -53.58
N GLU A 324 9.30 63.38 -53.26
CA GLU A 324 9.46 64.08 -51.97
C GLU A 324 8.18 64.81 -51.50
N ASP A 325 8.02 64.97 -50.18
CA ASP A 325 7.54 66.19 -49.48
C ASP A 325 7.40 65.85 -47.98
N GLU A 326 8.30 66.32 -47.12
CA GLU A 326 8.15 67.57 -46.36
C GLU A 326 6.75 67.75 -45.72
N ALA A 327 6.66 67.57 -44.40
CA ALA A 327 6.23 68.62 -43.49
C ALA A 327 6.16 68.10 -42.04
N ALA A 328 6.85 68.82 -41.18
CA ALA A 328 6.66 68.83 -39.75
C ALA A 328 5.22 69.26 -39.38
N ASN A 329 4.69 68.72 -38.29
CA ASN A 329 4.11 69.58 -37.25
C ASN A 329 3.95 68.84 -35.91
N GLU A 330 4.27 69.61 -34.89
CA GLU A 330 4.15 69.50 -33.42
C GLU A 330 3.23 68.43 -32.80
#